data_AF-A0A1G1CET5-F1
#
_entry.id   AF-A0A1G1CET5-F1
#
_cell.length_a   1.000
_cell.length_b   1.000
_cell.length_c   1.000
_cell.angle_alpha   90.00
_cell.angle_beta   90.00
_cell.angle_gamma   90.00
#
_symmetry.space_group_name_H-M   'P 1'
#
loop_
_entity.id
_entity.type
_entity.pdbx_description
1 polymer ?
#
loop_
_entity_poly.entity_id
_entity_poly.type
_entity_poly.pdbx_seq_one_letter_code
_entity_poly.pdbx_strand_id
1 'polypeptide(L)'
;MSDKKMLIGSLSNDLYRVASLTFSGSTKSAVRFFQESKKWSNQLTHQDTADYIKKIIDDINTTNENQLSIEKAEALLMYSTLLQNYSLKLA
;
A
#
# COMPACT_ATOMS: atom_id res chain seq x y z
N MET A 1 -1.56 -17.13 10.79
CA MET A 1 -1.37 -16.14 9.71
C MET A 1 0.12 -15.85 9.66
N SER A 2 0.82 -16.07 8.55
CA SER A 2 2.25 -15.74 8.48
C SER A 2 2.42 -14.22 8.60
N ASP A 3 3.49 -13.76 9.25
CA ASP A 3 3.77 -12.32 9.42
C ASP A 3 3.74 -11.59 8.09
N LYS A 4 4.28 -12.21 7.03
CA LYS A 4 4.25 -11.70 5.65
C LYS A 4 2.82 -11.51 5.12
N LYS A 5 1.93 -12.48 5.33
CA LYS A 5 0.52 -12.41 4.88
C LYS A 5 -0.22 -11.26 5.57
N MET A 6 0.02 -11.10 6.88
CA MET A 6 -0.54 -10.00 7.66
C MET A 6 -0.01 -8.65 7.13
N LEU A 7 1.32 -8.49 6.99
CA LEU A 7 1.92 -7.25 6.53
C LEU A 7 1.42 -6.81 5.15
N ILE A 8 1.35 -7.73 4.19
CA ILE A 8 0.86 -7.42 2.84
C ILE A 8 -0.64 -7.13 2.86
N GLY A 9 -1.42 -7.84 3.68
CA GLY A 9 -2.84 -7.56 3.87
C GLY A 9 -3.10 -6.18 4.48
N SER A 10 -2.33 -5.80 5.49
CA SER A 10 -2.39 -4.46 6.10
C SER A 10 -2.01 -3.37 5.10
N LEU A 11 -0.92 -3.57 4.35
CA LEU A 11 -0.52 -2.64 3.29
C LEU A 11 -1.62 -2.47 2.25
N SER A 12 -2.17 -3.58 1.75
CA SER A 12 -3.30 -3.58 0.82
C SER A 12 -4.47 -2.70 1.32
N ASN A 13 -4.93 -2.97 2.55
CA ASN A 13 -6.08 -2.28 3.13
C ASN A 13 -5.84 -0.79 3.31
N ASP A 14 -4.65 -0.38 3.76
CA ASP A 14 -4.35 1.03 3.93
C ASP A 14 -4.23 1.75 2.59
N LEU A 15 -3.63 1.15 1.56
CA LEU A 15 -3.60 1.76 0.22
C LEU A 15 -5.00 1.93 -0.37
N TYR A 16 -5.89 0.95 -0.18
CA TYR A 16 -7.30 1.08 -0.58
C TYR A 16 -7.98 2.26 0.11
N ARG A 17 -7.74 2.45 1.42
CA ARG A 17 -8.26 3.59 2.18
C ARG A 17 -7.70 4.91 1.69
N VAL A 18 -6.39 4.99 1.43
CA VAL A 18 -5.74 6.18 0.88
C VAL A 18 -6.39 6.57 -0.43
N ALA A 19 -6.55 5.61 -1.36
CA ALA A 19 -7.18 5.87 -2.64
C ALA A 19 -8.62 6.38 -2.46
N SER A 20 -9.44 5.65 -1.71
CA SER A 20 -10.85 5.99 -1.47
C SER A 20 -11.04 7.38 -0.83
N LEU A 21 -10.19 7.72 0.14
CA LEU A 21 -10.22 9.01 0.83
C LEU A 21 -9.71 10.16 -0.05
N THR A 22 -8.76 9.88 -0.95
CA THR A 22 -8.28 10.87 -1.91
C THR A 22 -9.39 11.20 -2.92
N PHE A 23 -10.08 10.20 -3.46
CA PHE A 23 -11.22 10.42 -4.37
C PHE A 23 -12.39 11.17 -3.72
N SER A 24 -12.61 10.99 -2.41
CA SER A 24 -13.65 11.71 -1.67
C SER A 24 -13.25 13.10 -1.18
N GLY A 25 -12.03 13.56 -1.47
CA GLY A 25 -11.51 14.86 -1.02
C GLY A 25 -11.10 14.90 0.46
N SER A 26 -11.03 13.75 1.13
CA SER A 26 -10.65 13.62 2.54
C SER A 26 -9.13 13.58 2.75
N THR A 27 -8.43 14.60 2.25
CA THR A 27 -6.95 14.63 2.14
C THR A 27 -6.22 14.36 3.45
N LYS A 28 -6.66 14.96 4.57
CA LYS A 28 -6.01 14.77 5.88
C LYS A 28 -6.04 13.31 6.36
N SER A 29 -7.15 12.62 6.10
CA SER A 29 -7.28 11.20 6.46
C SER A 29 -6.49 10.33 5.50
N ALA A 30 -6.49 10.65 4.20
CA ALA A 30 -5.67 9.96 3.21
C ALA A 30 -4.17 9.99 3.58
N VAL A 31 -3.64 11.16 3.95
CA VAL A 31 -2.24 11.31 4.39
C VAL A 31 -1.92 10.42 5.59
N ARG A 32 -2.82 10.35 6.59
CA ARG A 32 -2.63 9.50 7.78
C ARG A 32 -2.54 8.03 7.43
N PHE A 33 -3.47 7.52 6.63
CA PHE A 33 -3.41 6.12 6.18
C PHE A 33 -2.18 5.86 5.30
N PHE A 34 -1.72 6.85 4.54
CA PHE A 34 -0.51 6.69 3.74
C PHE A 34 0.73 6.59 4.62
N GLN A 35 0.82 7.39 5.69
CA GLN A 35 1.87 7.26 6.70
C GLN A 35 1.86 5.89 7.40
N GLU A 36 0.68 5.34 7.69
CA GLU A 36 0.56 3.98 8.22
C GLU A 36 1.02 2.93 7.21
N SER A 37 0.61 3.08 5.95
CA SER A 37 1.02 2.19 4.86
C SER A 37 2.55 2.08 4.73
N LYS A 38 3.26 3.20 4.93
CA LYS A 38 4.73 3.24 4.92
C LYS A 38 5.39 2.39 6.00
N LYS A 39 4.73 2.19 7.13
CA LYS A 39 5.26 1.32 8.20
C LYS A 39 5.27 -0.14 7.74
N TRP A 40 4.21 -0.57 7.06
CA TRP A 40 4.12 -1.93 6.52
C TRP A 40 5.09 -2.15 5.36
N SER A 41 5.17 -1.19 4.42
CA SER A 41 6.08 -1.29 3.27
C SER A 41 7.55 -1.35 3.71
N ASN A 42 7.96 -0.54 4.69
CA ASN A 42 9.32 -0.60 5.24
C ASN A 42 9.66 -1.96 5.86
N GLN A 43 8.71 -2.57 6.59
CA GLN A 43 8.91 -3.93 7.15
C GLN A 43 9.00 -5.00 6.05
N LEU A 44 8.35 -4.78 4.91
CA LEU A 44 8.35 -5.69 3.77
C LEU A 44 9.61 -5.59 2.90
N THR A 45 10.38 -4.50 2.98
CA THR A 45 11.62 -4.31 2.20
C THR A 45 12.63 -5.46 2.38
N HIS A 46 12.65 -6.11 3.54
CA HIS A 46 13.56 -7.21 3.85
C HIS A 46 12.94 -8.61 3.68
N GLN A 47 11.68 -8.69 3.24
CA GLN A 47 10.97 -9.94 3.07
C GLN A 47 11.11 -10.46 1.64
N ASP A 48 11.32 -11.77 1.50
CA ASP A 48 11.29 -12.41 0.19
C ASP A 48 9.88 -12.36 -0.41
N THR A 49 9.73 -11.66 -1.53
CA THR A 49 8.46 -11.45 -2.23
C THR A 49 8.68 -11.46 -3.74
N ALA A 50 7.62 -11.66 -4.50
CA ALA A 50 7.70 -11.57 -5.96
C ALA A 50 8.16 -10.16 -6.42
N ASP A 51 8.88 -10.07 -7.53
CA ASP A 51 9.53 -8.82 -7.93
C ASP A 51 8.55 -7.67 -8.21
N TYR A 52 7.34 -7.96 -8.64
CA TYR A 52 6.31 -6.92 -8.80
C TYR A 52 5.84 -6.36 -7.45
N ILE A 53 5.85 -7.18 -6.38
CA ILE A 53 5.54 -6.73 -5.02
C ILE A 53 6.68 -5.82 -4.51
N LYS A 54 7.94 -6.16 -4.78
CA LYS A 54 9.09 -5.30 -4.45
C LYS A 54 8.98 -3.92 -5.11
N LYS A 55 8.62 -3.88 -6.40
CA LYS A 55 8.40 -2.61 -7.13
C LYS A 55 7.30 -1.75 -6.49
N ILE A 56 6.20 -2.37 -6.05
CA ILE A 56 5.12 -1.68 -5.34
C ILE A 56 5.63 -1.12 -4.00
N ILE A 57 6.36 -1.92 -3.22
CA ILE A 57 6.94 -1.51 -1.94
C ILE A 57 7.89 -0.32 -2.13
N ASP A 58 8.78 -0.38 -3.12
CA ASP A 58 9.72 0.69 -3.43
C ASP A 58 9.02 1.99 -3.85
N ASP A 59 7.98 1.91 -4.69
CA ASP A 59 7.19 3.09 -5.07
C ASP A 59 6.51 3.73 -3.84
N ILE A 60 5.96 2.92 -2.93
CA ILE A 60 5.34 3.42 -1.69
C ILE A 60 6.38 4.09 -0.77
N ASN A 61 7.55 3.47 -0.62
CA ASN A 61 8.63 3.98 0.23
C ASN A 61 9.20 5.31 -0.31
N THR A 62 9.27 5.47 -1.63
CA THR A 62 9.84 6.66 -2.29
C THR A 62 8.83 7.78 -2.53
N THR A 63 7.52 7.48 -2.55
CA THR A 63 6.46 8.48 -2.72
C THR A 63 6.36 9.42 -1.52
N ASN A 64 6.29 10.73 -1.75
CA ASN A 64 6.01 11.70 -0.70
C ASN A 64 4.49 11.77 -0.41
N GLU A 65 4.10 11.86 0.86
CA GLU A 65 2.69 11.96 1.26
C GLU A 65 1.99 13.23 0.77
N ASN A 66 2.76 14.28 0.44
CA ASN A 66 2.24 15.49 -0.20
C ASN A 66 1.93 15.30 -1.70
N GLN A 67 2.25 14.13 -2.29
CA GLN A 67 2.04 13.81 -3.71
C GLN A 67 0.83 12.89 -3.93
N LEU A 68 -0.15 12.88 -3.03
CA LEU A 68 -1.39 12.12 -3.16
C LEU A 68 -2.37 12.82 -4.14
N SER A 69 -2.00 12.84 -5.42
CA SER A 69 -2.90 13.26 -6.50
C SER A 69 -3.95 12.19 -6.83
N ILE A 70 -4.94 12.53 -7.67
CA ILE A 70 -5.92 11.56 -8.15
C ILE A 70 -5.24 10.43 -8.94
N GLU A 71 -4.27 10.77 -9.80
CA GLU A 71 -3.50 9.79 -10.57
C GLU A 71 -2.72 8.85 -9.64
N LYS A 72 -2.14 9.39 -8.54
CA LYS A 72 -1.49 8.54 -7.55
C LYS A 72 -2.49 7.65 -6.82
N ALA A 73 -3.68 8.17 -6.49
CA ALA A 73 -4.74 7.39 -5.87
C ALA A 73 -5.20 6.20 -6.74
N GLU A 74 -5.28 6.36 -8.06
CA GLU A 74 -5.57 5.27 -8.99
C GLU A 74 -4.49 4.17 -8.95
N ALA A 75 -3.21 4.57 -8.95
CA ALA A 75 -2.10 3.63 -8.82
C ALA A 75 -2.14 2.88 -7.47
N LEU A 76 -2.40 3.58 -6.36
CA LEU A 76 -2.53 2.97 -5.03
C LEU A 76 -3.72 2.02 -4.95
N LEU A 77 -4.82 2.32 -5.64
CA LEU A 77 -5.97 1.41 -5.76
C LEU A 77 -5.59 0.13 -6.50
N MET A 78 -4.89 0.24 -7.62
CA MET A 78 -4.38 -0.93 -8.34
C MET A 78 -3.45 -1.77 -7.45
N TYR A 79 -2.51 -1.12 -6.74
CA TYR A 79 -1.60 -1.81 -5.83
C TYR A 79 -2.33 -2.53 -4.71
N SER A 80 -3.37 -1.93 -4.13
CA SER A 80 -4.18 -2.59 -3.09
C SER A 80 -4.73 -3.93 -3.58
N THR A 81 -5.23 -3.99 -4.81
CA THR A 81 -5.78 -5.23 -5.38
C THR A 81 -4.70 -6.27 -5.65
N LEU A 82 -3.54 -5.85 -6.18
CA LEU A 82 -2.40 -6.76 -6.42
C LEU A 82 -1.87 -7.35 -5.10
N LEU A 83 -1.72 -6.52 -4.07
CA LEU A 83 -1.27 -6.92 -2.74
C LEU A 83 -2.30 -7.84 -2.06
N GLN A 84 -3.60 -7.53 -2.15
CA GLN A 84 -4.66 -8.38 -1.62
C GLN A 84 -4.61 -9.77 -2.24
N ASN A 85 -4.53 -9.84 -3.58
CA ASN A 85 -4.48 -11.09 -4.31
C ASN A 85 -3.22 -11.90 -3.97
N TYR A 86 -2.08 -11.23 -3.80
CA TYR A 86 -0.85 -11.89 -3.35
C TYR A 86 -0.99 -12.44 -1.94
N SER A 87 -1.51 -11.64 -0.99
CA SER A 87 -1.72 -12.04 0.40
C SER A 87 -2.63 -13.27 0.51
N LEU A 88 -3.72 -13.33 -0.26
CA LEU A 88 -4.63 -14.48 -0.25
C LEU A 88 -3.98 -15.78 -0.73
N LYS A 89 -2.98 -15.69 -1.62
CA LYS A 89 -2.22 -16.84 -2.15
C LYS A 89 -1.05 -17.25 -1.27
N LEU A 90 -0.68 -16.47 -0.26
CA LEU A 90 0.31 -16.88 0.74
C LEU A 90 -0.30 -17.95 1.64
N ALA A 91 0.37 -19.12 1.69
CA ALA A 91 0.07 -20.20 2.62
C ALA A 91 0.32 -19.78 4.07
#